data_AF-A0A0U3FLW9-F1
#
_entry.id   AF-A0A0U3FLW9-F1
#
_cell.length_a   1.000
_cell.length_b   1.000
_cell.length_c   1.000
_cell.angle_alpha   90.00
_cell.angle_beta   90.00
_cell.angle_gamma   90.00
#
_symmetry.space_group_name_H-M   'P 1'
#
loop_
_entity.id
_entity.type
_entity.pdbx_description
1 polymer ?
#
loop_
_entity_poly.entity_id
_entity_poly.type
_entity_poly.pdbx_seq_one_letter_code
_entity_poly.pdbx_strand_id
1 'polypeptide(L)'
;MRRRVKNLVYIIRKYYEITRLSVIWFYSTALSKAPILLTLALILTITIISILFSHVESLSMFKAIYWAIITVTTVGYGDIVPATFIGKLIAMALAIVGFMSISAIVSLISHEMITRTIIEREGGGKVKGSDVLVVGSSPSCVELAKRLKELSGRSRVVWIASLDTDEKLIALARSYKIVVIKGKLTLLETYRRGDIDNCKKIIICGKDDDESVSIALIVKSYEMRRLFPPTVLALAYSKRGYRILSELLSIDVIVPSSNISKLFLESFEDPISAVFLSALSEGKPNLIEIKLKRGPFGMTFAQIGNKFIPIGRKVPINVIELSERLSKLNKRYVHIIAKIVNLNEVEPVRPSDYADEDDILVAIEFTSFK
;
A
#
# COMPACT_ATOMS: atom_id res chain seq x y z
N MET A 1 -46.81 33.39 -6.89
CA MET A 1 -46.83 32.28 -7.89
C MET A 1 -45.49 31.54 -8.02
N ARG A 2 -44.34 32.23 -8.22
CA ARG A 2 -43.00 31.62 -8.44
C ARG A 2 -42.50 30.64 -7.35
N ARG A 3 -42.86 30.83 -6.08
CA ARG A 3 -42.43 29.94 -4.96
C ARG A 3 -43.07 28.55 -5.01
N ARG A 4 -44.34 28.46 -5.42
CA ARG A 4 -45.07 27.17 -5.53
C ARG A 4 -44.52 26.31 -6.68
N VAL A 5 -44.14 26.94 -7.79
CA VAL A 5 -43.54 26.26 -8.94
C VAL A 5 -42.16 25.67 -8.60
N LYS A 6 -41.31 26.42 -7.88
CA LYS A 6 -39.99 25.91 -7.45
C LYS A 6 -40.11 24.71 -6.50
N ASN A 7 -41.07 24.73 -5.57
CA ASN A 7 -41.32 23.60 -4.67
C ASN A 7 -41.84 22.37 -5.44
N LEU A 8 -42.70 22.57 -6.43
CA LEU A 8 -43.20 21.48 -7.27
C LEU A 8 -42.08 20.84 -8.10
N VAL A 9 -41.22 21.65 -8.73
CA VAL A 9 -40.05 21.15 -9.48
C VAL A 9 -39.06 20.42 -8.56
N TYR A 10 -38.85 20.90 -7.34
CA TYR A 10 -38.01 20.23 -6.35
C TYR A 10 -38.59 18.86 -5.94
N ILE A 11 -39.89 18.78 -5.68
CA ILE A 11 -40.58 17.53 -5.33
C ILE A 11 -40.52 16.53 -6.47
N ILE A 12 -40.76 16.97 -7.71
CA ILE A 12 -40.69 16.10 -8.91
C ILE A 12 -39.26 15.58 -9.10
N ARG A 13 -38.24 16.43 -8.97
CA ARG A 13 -36.83 16.03 -9.10
C ARG A 13 -36.41 15.06 -8.01
N LYS A 14 -36.86 15.28 -6.77
CA LYS A 14 -36.60 14.38 -5.64
C LYS A 14 -37.30 13.03 -5.81
N TYR A 15 -38.54 13.03 -6.31
CA TYR A 15 -39.27 11.81 -6.64
C TYR A 15 -38.55 11.01 -7.73
N TYR A 16 -38.07 11.67 -8.79
CA TYR A 16 -37.30 11.04 -9.86
C TYR A 16 -35.96 10.45 -9.39
N GLU A 17 -35.24 11.14 -8.49
CA GLU A 17 -34.01 10.61 -7.90
C GLU A 17 -34.29 9.42 -6.97
N ILE A 18 -35.39 9.45 -6.18
CA ILE A 18 -35.78 8.34 -5.31
C ILE A 18 -36.19 7.11 -6.14
N THR A 19 -36.97 7.28 -7.21
CA THR A 19 -37.36 6.16 -8.08
C THR A 19 -36.18 5.62 -8.87
N ARG A 20 -35.26 6.47 -9.32
CA ARG A 20 -34.01 6.04 -9.96
C ARG A 20 -33.13 5.25 -9.00
N LEU A 21 -32.96 5.72 -7.76
CA LEU A 21 -32.17 5.03 -6.74
C LEU A 21 -32.81 3.70 -6.32
N SER A 22 -34.14 3.64 -6.18
CA SER A 22 -34.83 2.38 -5.85
C SER A 22 -34.78 1.36 -6.98
N VAL A 23 -34.87 1.82 -8.24
CA VAL A 23 -34.68 0.97 -9.42
C VAL A 23 -33.24 0.45 -9.49
N ILE A 24 -32.22 1.31 -9.31
CA ILE A 24 -30.81 0.89 -9.28
C ILE A 24 -30.55 -0.11 -8.14
N TRP A 25 -31.15 0.09 -6.97
CA TRP A 25 -31.04 -0.80 -5.82
C TRP A 25 -31.77 -2.14 -6.04
N PHE A 26 -32.91 -2.12 -6.71
CA PHE A 26 -33.64 -3.32 -7.12
C PHE A 26 -32.86 -4.12 -8.16
N TYR A 27 -32.34 -3.46 -9.20
CA TYR A 27 -31.50 -4.10 -10.21
C TYR A 27 -30.21 -4.66 -9.60
N SER A 28 -29.54 -3.95 -8.69
CA SER A 28 -28.31 -4.45 -8.04
C SER A 28 -28.57 -5.64 -7.11
N THR A 29 -29.69 -5.62 -6.37
CA THR A 29 -30.10 -6.73 -5.49
C THR A 29 -30.57 -7.95 -6.29
N ALA A 30 -31.27 -7.73 -7.42
CA ALA A 30 -31.66 -8.78 -8.34
C ALA A 30 -30.46 -9.41 -9.05
N LEU A 31 -29.46 -8.61 -9.45
CA LEU A 31 -28.24 -9.10 -10.10
C LEU A 31 -27.38 -9.94 -9.16
N SER A 32 -27.23 -9.53 -7.90
CA SER A 32 -26.45 -10.28 -6.89
C SER A 32 -27.07 -11.63 -6.52
N LYS A 33 -28.40 -11.79 -6.63
CA LYS A 33 -29.12 -13.04 -6.37
C LYS A 33 -29.48 -13.82 -7.64
N ALA A 34 -29.14 -13.30 -8.82
CA ALA A 34 -29.44 -13.90 -10.11
C ALA A 34 -29.01 -15.39 -10.25
N PRO A 35 -27.80 -15.82 -9.83
CA PRO A 35 -27.40 -17.22 -9.99
C PRO A 35 -28.26 -18.17 -9.14
N ILE A 36 -28.67 -17.74 -7.94
CA ILE A 36 -29.54 -18.52 -7.04
C ILE A 36 -30.93 -18.67 -7.66
N LEU A 37 -31.51 -17.56 -8.15
CA LEU A 37 -32.83 -17.57 -8.79
C LEU A 37 -32.85 -18.41 -10.06
N LEU A 38 -31.82 -18.32 -10.90
CA LEU A 38 -31.68 -19.14 -12.11
C LEU A 38 -31.54 -20.63 -11.79
N THR A 39 -30.79 -20.97 -10.74
CA THR A 39 -30.66 -22.36 -10.29
C THR A 39 -31.99 -22.92 -9.82
N LEU A 40 -32.77 -22.15 -9.04
CA LEU A 40 -34.11 -22.55 -8.61
C LEU A 40 -35.07 -22.70 -9.80
N ALA A 41 -35.03 -21.78 -10.76
CA ALA A 41 -35.84 -21.85 -11.98
C ALA A 41 -35.49 -23.08 -12.83
N LEU A 42 -34.21 -23.44 -12.93
CA LEU A 42 -33.75 -24.65 -13.61
C LEU A 42 -34.29 -25.92 -12.92
N ILE A 43 -34.19 -26.01 -11.59
CA ILE A 43 -34.72 -27.15 -10.82
C ILE A 43 -36.24 -27.29 -11.02
N LEU A 44 -36.98 -26.18 -10.99
CA LEU A 44 -38.41 -26.17 -11.26
C LEU A 44 -38.71 -26.65 -12.70
N THR A 45 -37.95 -26.17 -13.68
CA THR A 45 -38.11 -26.55 -15.09
C THR A 45 -37.86 -28.04 -15.30
N ILE A 46 -36.79 -28.58 -14.72
CA ILE A 46 -36.46 -30.02 -14.75
C ILE A 46 -37.60 -30.81 -14.10
N THR A 47 -38.11 -30.36 -12.95
CA THR A 47 -39.19 -31.06 -12.24
C THR A 47 -40.48 -31.08 -13.07
N ILE A 48 -40.92 -29.93 -13.59
CA ILE A 48 -42.14 -29.81 -14.40
C ILE A 48 -42.03 -30.67 -15.67
N ILE A 49 -40.90 -30.60 -16.38
CA ILE A 49 -40.69 -31.39 -17.59
C ILE A 49 -40.62 -32.88 -17.28
N SER A 50 -40.02 -33.28 -16.16
CA SER A 50 -39.98 -34.69 -15.75
C SER A 50 -41.38 -35.26 -15.48
N ILE A 51 -42.27 -34.47 -14.86
CA ILE A 51 -43.67 -34.88 -14.64
C ILE A 51 -44.38 -35.08 -15.98
N LEU A 52 -44.27 -34.10 -16.89
CA LEU A 52 -44.88 -34.17 -18.21
C LEU A 52 -44.35 -35.35 -19.03
N PHE A 53 -43.03 -35.56 -19.01
CA PHE A 53 -42.37 -36.64 -19.74
C PHE A 53 -42.74 -38.02 -19.17
N SER A 54 -42.79 -38.15 -17.85
CA SER A 54 -43.24 -39.38 -17.18
C SER A 54 -44.67 -39.77 -17.59
N HIS A 55 -45.57 -38.79 -17.70
CA HIS A 55 -46.96 -39.04 -18.09
C HIS A 55 -47.10 -39.41 -19.57
N VAL A 56 -46.39 -38.71 -20.46
CA VAL A 56 -46.48 -38.92 -21.91
C VAL A 56 -45.82 -40.22 -22.37
N GLU A 57 -44.67 -40.58 -21.78
CA GLU A 57 -43.91 -41.78 -22.16
C GLU A 57 -44.19 -42.98 -21.23
N SER A 58 -45.13 -42.85 -20.29
CA SER A 58 -45.46 -43.90 -19.29
C SER A 58 -44.24 -44.44 -18.53
N LEU A 59 -43.31 -43.56 -18.18
CA LEU A 59 -42.08 -43.88 -17.45
C LEU A 59 -42.25 -43.58 -15.96
N SER A 60 -41.54 -44.30 -15.10
CA SER A 60 -41.44 -43.95 -13.67
C SER A 60 -40.83 -42.55 -13.50
N MET A 61 -41.30 -41.78 -12.51
CA MET A 61 -40.81 -40.42 -12.21
C MET A 61 -39.28 -40.34 -12.10
N PHE A 62 -38.64 -41.34 -11.48
CA PHE A 62 -37.19 -41.38 -11.33
C PHE A 62 -36.47 -41.44 -12.69
N LYS A 63 -36.94 -42.29 -13.61
CA LYS A 63 -36.41 -42.39 -14.98
C LYS A 63 -36.58 -41.09 -15.77
N ALA A 64 -37.71 -40.40 -15.58
CA ALA A 64 -37.96 -39.11 -16.24
C ALA A 64 -37.04 -37.99 -15.72
N ILE A 65 -36.82 -37.93 -14.39
CA ILE A 65 -35.86 -36.99 -13.79
C ILE A 65 -34.44 -37.28 -14.27
N TYR A 66 -34.03 -38.55 -14.26
CA TYR A 66 -32.73 -38.97 -14.76
C TYR A 66 -32.54 -38.56 -16.22
N TRP A 67 -33.51 -38.85 -17.09
CA TRP A 67 -33.49 -38.45 -18.49
C TRP A 67 -33.39 -36.92 -18.65
N ALA A 68 -34.15 -36.16 -17.86
CA ALA A 68 -34.10 -34.70 -17.92
C ALA A 68 -32.72 -34.16 -17.51
N ILE A 69 -32.11 -34.70 -16.45
CA ILE A 69 -30.78 -34.29 -15.99
C ILE A 69 -29.72 -34.58 -17.06
N ILE A 70 -29.67 -35.79 -17.61
CA ILE A 70 -28.66 -36.17 -18.63
C ILE A 70 -28.85 -35.38 -19.94
N THR A 71 -30.07 -34.96 -20.25
CA THR A 71 -30.38 -34.13 -21.42
C THR A 71 -29.92 -32.69 -21.23
N VAL A 72 -30.27 -32.07 -20.09
CA VAL A 72 -29.89 -30.68 -19.78
C VAL A 72 -28.36 -30.55 -19.61
N THR A 73 -27.72 -31.55 -18.99
CA THR A 73 -26.24 -31.61 -18.86
C THR A 73 -25.52 -31.97 -20.17
N THR A 74 -26.25 -32.23 -21.26
CA THR A 74 -25.72 -32.60 -22.58
C THR A 74 -24.92 -33.91 -22.62
N VAL A 75 -25.08 -34.79 -21.61
CA VAL A 75 -24.44 -36.10 -21.57
C VAL A 75 -25.13 -37.08 -22.52
N GLY A 76 -26.46 -37.15 -22.46
CA GLY A 76 -27.29 -37.88 -23.43
C GLY A 76 -26.88 -39.34 -23.71
N TYR A 77 -26.89 -40.21 -22.69
CA TYR A 77 -26.51 -41.63 -22.84
C TYR A 77 -27.31 -42.41 -23.90
N GLY A 78 -28.52 -41.96 -24.23
CA GLY A 78 -29.37 -42.60 -25.24
C GLY A 78 -30.08 -43.88 -24.77
N ASP A 79 -30.04 -44.16 -23.47
CA ASP A 79 -30.73 -45.29 -22.83
C ASP A 79 -32.24 -45.07 -22.68
N ILE A 80 -32.67 -43.82 -22.53
CA ILE A 80 -34.07 -43.40 -22.55
C ILE A 80 -34.24 -42.36 -23.65
N VAL A 81 -35.15 -42.61 -24.59
CA VAL A 81 -35.43 -41.73 -25.73
C VAL A 81 -36.93 -41.50 -25.88
N PRO A 82 -37.37 -40.29 -26.27
CA PRO A 82 -38.78 -40.01 -26.53
C PRO A 82 -39.30 -40.81 -27.73
N ALA A 83 -40.25 -41.72 -27.50
CA ALA A 83 -40.88 -42.50 -28.56
C ALA A 83 -42.04 -41.73 -29.21
N THR A 84 -42.81 -40.99 -28.41
CA THR A 84 -44.03 -40.30 -28.86
C THR A 84 -43.72 -38.97 -29.53
N PHE A 85 -44.62 -38.50 -30.40
CA PHE A 85 -44.50 -37.18 -31.02
C PHE A 85 -44.46 -36.05 -29.97
N ILE A 86 -45.32 -36.13 -28.96
CA ILE A 86 -45.38 -35.14 -27.87
C ILE A 86 -44.12 -35.20 -27.01
N GLY A 87 -43.62 -36.40 -26.69
CA GLY A 87 -42.36 -36.59 -25.95
C GLY A 87 -41.16 -35.99 -26.69
N LYS A 88 -41.12 -36.08 -28.02
CA LYS A 88 -40.09 -35.44 -28.85
C LYS A 88 -40.16 -33.91 -28.78
N LEU A 89 -41.37 -33.32 -28.80
CA LEU A 89 -41.53 -31.87 -28.62
C LEU A 89 -41.07 -31.40 -27.24
N ILE A 90 -41.41 -32.15 -26.18
CA ILE A 90 -40.94 -31.87 -24.81
C ILE A 90 -39.42 -31.95 -24.73
N ALA A 91 -38.80 -32.96 -25.36
CA ALA A 91 -37.35 -33.10 -25.43
C ALA A 91 -36.67 -31.94 -26.13
N MET A 92 -37.21 -31.48 -27.28
CA MET A 92 -36.69 -30.30 -27.97
C MET A 92 -36.77 -29.03 -27.11
N ALA A 93 -37.90 -28.82 -26.42
CA ALA A 93 -38.06 -27.67 -25.53
C ALA A 93 -37.09 -27.72 -24.34
N LEU A 94 -36.93 -28.89 -23.71
CA LEU A 94 -35.99 -29.08 -22.61
C LEU A 94 -34.55 -28.84 -23.04
N ALA A 95 -34.16 -29.35 -24.20
CA ALA A 95 -32.80 -29.19 -24.72
C ALA A 95 -32.44 -27.71 -24.90
N ILE A 96 -33.35 -26.90 -25.44
CA ILE A 96 -33.12 -25.47 -25.64
C ILE A 96 -33.07 -24.72 -24.29
N VAL A 97 -34.15 -24.83 -23.50
CA VAL A 97 -34.30 -24.04 -22.26
C VAL A 97 -33.29 -24.48 -21.19
N GLY A 98 -33.09 -25.78 -21.06
CA GLY A 98 -32.16 -26.37 -20.11
C GLY A 98 -30.71 -26.01 -20.40
N PHE A 99 -30.28 -26.13 -21.66
CA PHE A 99 -28.93 -25.76 -22.07
C PHE A 99 -28.66 -24.27 -21.88
N MET A 100 -29.60 -23.39 -22.29
CA MET A 100 -29.48 -21.94 -22.09
C MET A 100 -29.34 -21.59 -20.60
N SER A 101 -30.11 -22.25 -19.74
CA SER A 101 -30.09 -22.03 -18.29
C SER A 101 -28.76 -22.46 -17.65
N ILE A 102 -28.27 -23.67 -17.97
CA ILE A 102 -26.96 -24.14 -17.47
C ILE A 102 -25.85 -23.21 -17.94
N SER A 103 -25.83 -22.85 -19.23
CA SER A 103 -24.81 -21.96 -19.80
C SER A 103 -24.80 -20.59 -19.10
N ALA A 104 -25.97 -20.02 -18.83
CA ALA A 104 -26.10 -18.77 -18.10
C ALA A 104 -25.56 -18.87 -16.65
N ILE A 105 -25.88 -19.95 -15.93
CA ILE A 105 -25.39 -20.19 -14.57
C ILE A 105 -23.86 -20.30 -14.57
N VAL A 106 -23.28 -21.11 -15.47
CA VAL A 106 -21.82 -21.27 -15.59
C VAL A 106 -21.15 -19.94 -15.91
N SER A 107 -21.72 -19.15 -16.83
CA SER A 107 -21.20 -17.83 -17.20
C SER A 107 -21.18 -16.86 -16.02
N LEU A 108 -22.28 -16.79 -15.25
CA LEU A 108 -22.36 -15.91 -14.07
C LEU A 108 -21.38 -16.32 -12.97
N ILE A 109 -21.24 -17.62 -12.71
CA ILE A 109 -20.26 -18.13 -11.74
C ILE A 109 -18.84 -17.82 -12.22
N SER A 110 -18.55 -18.05 -13.50
CA SER A 110 -17.23 -17.77 -14.09
C SER A 110 -16.90 -16.28 -14.02
N HIS A 111 -17.86 -15.41 -14.34
CA HIS A 111 -17.69 -13.96 -14.23
C HIS A 111 -17.31 -13.56 -12.81
N GLU A 112 -18.03 -14.06 -11.80
CA GLU A 112 -17.72 -13.76 -10.39
C GLU A 112 -16.33 -14.28 -9.99
N MET A 113 -15.97 -15.50 -10.39
CA MET A 113 -14.63 -16.05 -10.13
C MET A 113 -13.52 -15.22 -10.79
N ILE A 114 -13.71 -14.83 -12.05
CA ILE A 114 -12.77 -14.01 -12.80
C ILE A 114 -12.65 -12.64 -12.15
N THR A 115 -13.77 -11.97 -11.83
CA THR A 115 -13.76 -10.66 -11.16
C THR A 115 -13.05 -10.73 -9.82
N ARG A 116 -13.30 -11.76 -9.00
CA ARG A 116 -12.57 -11.95 -7.74
C ARG A 116 -11.09 -12.17 -7.95
N THR A 117 -10.72 -13.01 -8.93
CA THR A 117 -9.32 -13.29 -9.25
C THR A 117 -8.61 -12.04 -9.77
N ILE A 118 -9.29 -11.21 -10.58
CA ILE A 118 -8.78 -9.92 -11.05
C ILE A 118 -8.60 -8.99 -9.86
N ILE A 119 -9.61 -8.83 -9.00
CA ILE A 119 -9.53 -7.98 -7.81
C ILE A 119 -8.36 -8.42 -6.93
N GLU A 120 -8.21 -9.71 -6.63
CA GLU A 120 -7.08 -10.23 -5.85
C GLU A 120 -5.73 -9.98 -6.53
N ARG A 121 -5.64 -10.25 -7.84
CA ARG A 121 -4.46 -9.94 -8.67
C ARG A 121 -4.23 -8.45 -8.87
N GLU A 122 -5.18 -7.59 -8.60
CA GLU A 122 -5.00 -6.15 -8.61
C GLU A 122 -4.59 -5.64 -7.22
N GLY A 123 -4.46 -6.51 -6.21
CA GLY A 123 -4.18 -6.09 -4.83
C GLY A 123 -5.43 -5.74 -4.03
N GLY A 124 -6.59 -6.25 -4.46
CA GLY A 124 -7.92 -6.17 -3.83
C GLY A 124 -8.04 -6.84 -2.46
N GLY A 125 -7.07 -7.67 -2.09
CA GLY A 125 -7.08 -8.45 -0.85
C GLY A 125 -7.01 -7.61 0.43
N LYS A 126 -7.22 -8.29 1.56
CA LYS A 126 -7.01 -7.78 2.91
C LYS A 126 -5.84 -8.52 3.56
N VAL A 127 -4.99 -7.77 4.24
CA VAL A 127 -3.81 -8.27 4.95
C VAL A 127 -4.04 -8.09 6.46
N LYS A 128 -3.37 -8.92 7.26
CA LYS A 128 -3.28 -8.80 8.71
C LYS A 128 -1.83 -8.98 9.16
N GLY A 129 -1.50 -8.37 10.29
CA GLY A 129 -0.16 -8.35 10.88
C GLY A 129 0.81 -7.48 10.09
N SER A 130 0.38 -6.32 9.59
CA SER A 130 1.27 -5.36 8.92
C SER A 130 2.02 -4.53 9.97
N ASP A 131 3.36 -4.52 9.94
CA ASP A 131 4.16 -3.68 10.84
C ASP A 131 4.39 -2.28 10.26
N VAL A 132 4.61 -2.21 8.95
CA VAL A 132 4.93 -0.97 8.22
C VAL A 132 4.05 -0.86 6.99
N LEU A 133 3.37 0.27 6.85
CA LEU A 133 2.62 0.62 5.65
C LEU A 133 3.39 1.66 4.84
N VAL A 134 3.67 1.34 3.59
CA VAL A 134 4.14 2.31 2.60
C VAL A 134 2.92 2.71 1.79
N VAL A 135 2.64 4.00 1.62
CA VAL A 135 1.43 4.49 0.95
C VAL A 135 1.79 5.53 -0.09
N GLY A 136 1.28 5.36 -1.31
CA GLY A 136 1.40 6.35 -2.37
C GLY A 136 1.77 5.71 -3.71
N SER A 137 1.76 6.54 -4.75
CA SER A 137 1.92 6.10 -6.13
C SER A 137 3.31 6.37 -6.70
N SER A 138 4.23 6.91 -5.91
CA SER A 138 5.58 7.25 -6.36
C SER A 138 6.44 5.99 -6.62
N PRO A 139 7.34 6.00 -7.62
CA PRO A 139 8.34 4.95 -7.79
C PRO A 139 9.18 4.69 -6.53
N SER A 140 9.39 5.73 -5.71
CA SER A 140 10.10 5.64 -4.44
C SER A 140 9.45 4.67 -3.45
N CYS A 141 8.13 4.42 -3.56
CA CYS A 141 7.42 3.46 -2.72
C CYS A 141 7.99 2.05 -2.86
N VAL A 142 8.28 1.63 -4.09
CA VAL A 142 8.74 0.26 -4.38
C VAL A 142 10.13 0.04 -3.81
N GLU A 143 11.03 0.98 -4.05
CA GLU A 143 12.41 0.93 -3.55
C GLU A 143 12.45 0.98 -2.02
N LEU A 144 11.64 1.86 -1.41
CA LEU A 144 11.55 1.95 0.04
C LEU A 144 10.95 0.69 0.66
N ALA A 145 9.89 0.13 0.08
CA ALA A 145 9.31 -1.13 0.55
C ALA A 145 10.28 -2.30 0.42
N LYS A 146 11.08 -2.35 -0.66
CA LYS A 146 12.14 -3.33 -0.85
C LYS A 146 13.22 -3.22 0.23
N ARG A 147 13.82 -2.04 0.39
CA ARG A 147 14.87 -1.80 1.40
C ARG A 147 14.39 -2.06 2.82
N LEU A 148 13.17 -1.64 3.16
CA LEU A 148 12.59 -1.91 4.47
C LEU A 148 12.41 -3.39 4.73
N LYS A 149 12.03 -4.16 3.71
CA LYS A 149 11.90 -5.60 3.84
C LYS A 149 13.25 -6.30 4.05
N GLU A 150 14.29 -5.86 3.35
CA GLU A 150 15.66 -6.35 3.51
C GLU A 150 16.22 -6.04 4.90
N LEU A 151 16.03 -4.81 5.40
CA LEU A 151 16.49 -4.37 6.72
C LEU A 151 15.70 -5.00 7.87
N SER A 152 14.38 -5.14 7.70
CA SER A 152 13.52 -5.44 8.84
C SER A 152 13.41 -6.92 9.16
N GLY A 153 13.87 -7.82 8.27
CA GLY A 153 13.97 -9.28 8.43
C GLY A 153 12.66 -10.04 8.75
N ARG A 154 11.96 -9.64 9.80
CA ARG A 154 10.67 -10.15 10.29
C ARG A 154 9.49 -9.21 10.09
N SER A 155 9.71 -7.90 9.94
CA SER A 155 8.58 -6.95 9.85
C SER A 155 7.82 -7.12 8.53
N ARG A 156 6.49 -7.22 8.62
CA ARG A 156 5.66 -7.33 7.41
C ARG A 156 5.43 -5.95 6.80
N VAL A 157 6.05 -5.71 5.66
CA VAL A 157 5.89 -4.48 4.88
C VAL A 157 4.77 -4.67 3.86
N VAL A 158 3.81 -3.74 3.86
CA VAL A 158 2.70 -3.70 2.90
C VAL A 158 2.73 -2.37 2.17
N TRP A 159 2.62 -2.41 0.85
CA TRP A 159 2.51 -1.22 0.02
C TRP A 159 1.06 -0.99 -0.40
N ILE A 160 0.50 0.18 -0.08
CA ILE A 160 -0.80 0.65 -0.54
C ILE A 160 -0.57 1.60 -1.73
N ALA A 161 -1.00 1.15 -2.91
CA ALA A 161 -0.88 1.88 -4.17
C ALA A 161 -2.25 2.43 -4.61
N SER A 162 -2.24 3.53 -5.35
CA SER A 162 -3.46 4.05 -5.96
C SER A 162 -3.91 3.18 -7.15
N LEU A 163 -5.16 3.34 -7.57
CA LEU A 163 -5.70 2.63 -8.74
C LEU A 163 -4.98 3.01 -10.05
N ASP A 164 -4.44 4.23 -10.13
CA ASP A 164 -3.71 4.77 -11.29
C ASP A 164 -2.21 4.44 -11.28
N THR A 165 -1.71 3.72 -10.27
CA THR A 165 -0.28 3.33 -10.23
C THR A 165 0.08 2.40 -11.38
N ASP A 166 1.23 2.64 -12.01
CA ASP A 166 1.75 1.86 -13.15
C ASP A 166 1.90 0.37 -12.79
N GLU A 167 1.34 -0.50 -13.64
CA GLU A 167 1.41 -1.96 -13.49
C GLU A 167 2.87 -2.48 -13.49
N LYS A 168 3.80 -1.78 -14.14
CA LYS A 168 5.23 -2.14 -14.08
C LYS A 168 5.79 -2.04 -12.66
N LEU A 169 5.41 -1.01 -11.91
CA LEU A 169 5.84 -0.82 -10.52
C LEU A 169 5.20 -1.89 -9.60
N ILE A 170 3.93 -2.22 -9.84
CA ILE A 170 3.23 -3.28 -9.10
C ILE A 170 3.88 -4.64 -9.36
N ALA A 171 4.18 -4.96 -10.62
CA ALA A 171 4.88 -6.18 -11.00
C ALA A 171 6.27 -6.26 -10.35
N LEU A 172 7.01 -5.14 -10.33
CA LEU A 172 8.31 -5.04 -9.67
C LEU A 172 8.22 -5.26 -8.16
N ALA A 173 7.25 -4.65 -7.47
CA ALA A 173 7.06 -4.88 -6.04
C ALA A 173 6.74 -6.37 -5.73
N ARG A 174 5.94 -7.02 -6.59
CA ARG A 174 5.58 -8.43 -6.45
C ARG A 174 6.75 -9.37 -6.67
N SER A 175 7.69 -9.05 -7.57
CA SER A 175 8.90 -9.88 -7.75
C SER A 175 9.75 -9.92 -6.47
N TYR A 176 9.76 -8.84 -5.70
CA TYR A 176 10.37 -8.77 -4.36
C TYR A 176 9.49 -9.38 -3.24
N LYS A 177 8.39 -10.07 -3.59
CA LYS A 177 7.40 -10.64 -2.66
C LYS A 177 6.82 -9.59 -1.69
N ILE A 178 6.68 -8.34 -2.13
CA ILE A 178 6.02 -7.28 -1.35
C ILE A 178 4.52 -7.43 -1.53
N VAL A 179 3.77 -7.34 -0.43
CA VAL A 179 2.31 -7.40 -0.51
C VAL A 179 1.79 -6.02 -0.94
N VAL A 180 1.08 -5.98 -2.06
CA VAL A 180 0.56 -4.75 -2.64
C VAL A 180 -0.96 -4.72 -2.51
N ILE A 181 -1.48 -3.59 -2.02
CA ILE A 181 -2.90 -3.32 -1.91
C ILE A 181 -3.24 -2.14 -2.79
N LYS A 182 -4.11 -2.36 -3.78
CA LYS A 182 -4.56 -1.30 -4.67
C LYS A 182 -5.95 -0.82 -4.28
N GLY A 183 -6.14 0.48 -4.30
CA GLY A 183 -7.42 1.10 -3.98
C GLY A 183 -7.35 2.62 -4.03
N LYS A 184 -8.48 3.29 -3.78
CA LYS A 184 -8.50 4.76 -3.71
C LYS A 184 -7.83 5.20 -2.42
N LEU A 185 -6.81 6.04 -2.54
CA LEU A 185 -6.07 6.59 -1.39
C LEU A 185 -6.91 7.59 -0.56
N THR A 186 -8.05 8.04 -1.08
CA THR A 186 -9.01 8.87 -0.35
C THR A 186 -9.99 8.07 0.52
N LEU A 187 -10.00 6.73 0.43
CA LEU A 187 -10.91 5.88 1.19
C LEU A 187 -10.18 5.17 2.33
N LEU A 188 -10.67 5.37 3.57
CA LEU A 188 -10.13 4.71 4.77
C LEU A 188 -10.16 3.17 4.69
N GLU A 189 -11.12 2.61 3.95
CA GLU A 189 -11.24 1.16 3.74
C GLU A 189 -9.99 0.55 3.08
N THR A 190 -9.34 1.28 2.16
CA THR A 190 -8.10 0.85 1.51
C THR A 190 -6.98 0.63 2.55
N TYR A 191 -6.90 1.51 3.54
CA TYR A 191 -5.92 1.43 4.63
C TYR A 191 -6.24 0.32 5.62
N ARG A 192 -7.53 0.10 5.91
CA ARG A 192 -7.99 -1.05 6.72
C ARG A 192 -7.72 -2.39 6.06
N ARG A 193 -7.77 -2.46 4.73
CA ARG A 193 -7.33 -3.63 3.98
C ARG A 193 -5.83 -3.87 4.16
N GLY A 194 -5.04 -2.81 4.32
CA GLY A 194 -3.61 -2.88 4.66
C GLY A 194 -3.28 -3.08 6.12
N ASP A 195 -4.28 -3.25 6.98
CA ASP A 195 -4.08 -3.41 8.43
C ASP A 195 -3.46 -2.18 9.10
N ILE A 196 -3.93 -0.97 8.71
CA ILE A 196 -3.60 0.27 9.44
C ILE A 196 -3.91 0.15 10.94
N ASP A 197 -4.83 -0.73 11.31
CA ASP A 197 -5.17 -1.06 12.69
C ASP A 197 -4.04 -1.75 13.48
N ASN A 198 -3.03 -2.34 12.88
CA ASN A 198 -1.92 -2.95 13.66
C ASN A 198 -0.55 -2.42 13.26
N CYS A 199 -0.49 -1.50 12.29
CA CYS A 199 0.76 -0.91 11.85
C CYS A 199 1.40 -0.04 12.93
N LYS A 200 2.74 -0.07 13.00
CA LYS A 200 3.56 0.73 13.89
C LYS A 200 4.06 2.00 13.21
N LYS A 201 4.30 1.92 11.90
CA LYS A 201 4.82 3.02 11.08
C LYS A 201 4.06 3.12 9.76
N ILE A 202 3.79 4.34 9.34
CA ILE A 202 3.22 4.67 8.03
C ILE A 202 4.18 5.60 7.32
N ILE A 203 4.50 5.30 6.06
CA ILE A 203 5.39 6.11 5.23
C ILE A 203 4.61 6.55 3.99
N ILE A 204 4.41 7.86 3.87
CA ILE A 204 3.68 8.52 2.80
C ILE A 204 4.68 8.93 1.72
N CYS A 205 4.58 8.28 0.58
CA CYS A 205 5.39 8.49 -0.61
C CYS A 205 4.47 8.80 -1.79
N GLY A 206 3.72 9.91 -1.69
CA GLY A 206 2.87 10.38 -2.80
C GLY A 206 3.69 10.75 -4.02
N LYS A 207 3.09 10.74 -5.21
CA LYS A 207 3.72 11.19 -6.47
C LYS A 207 3.92 12.71 -6.51
N ASP A 208 3.11 13.44 -5.74
CA ASP A 208 3.11 14.89 -5.58
C ASP A 208 2.64 15.26 -4.16
N ASP A 209 2.61 16.57 -3.87
CA ASP A 209 2.13 17.09 -2.58
C ASP A 209 0.63 16.87 -2.39
N ASP A 210 -0.17 16.92 -3.46
CA ASP A 210 -1.62 16.79 -3.36
C ASP A 210 -2.04 15.38 -2.92
N GLU A 211 -1.40 14.36 -3.50
CA GLU A 211 -1.55 12.96 -3.10
C GLU A 211 -1.04 12.76 -1.66
N SER A 212 0.13 13.29 -1.32
CA SER A 212 0.73 13.17 0.00
C SER A 212 -0.13 13.80 1.10
N VAL A 213 -0.66 15.00 0.86
CA VAL A 213 -1.59 15.69 1.77
C VAL A 213 -2.91 14.93 1.88
N SER A 214 -3.45 14.42 0.77
CA SER A 214 -4.68 13.63 0.77
C SER A 214 -4.55 12.35 1.59
N ILE A 215 -3.43 11.62 1.45
CA ILE A 215 -3.11 10.46 2.28
C ILE A 215 -2.99 10.88 3.75
N ALA A 216 -2.22 11.93 4.02
CA ALA A 216 -1.97 12.41 5.38
C ALA A 216 -3.27 12.81 6.10
N LEU A 217 -4.23 13.43 5.42
CA LEU A 217 -5.55 13.74 5.98
C LEU A 217 -6.31 12.48 6.42
N ILE A 218 -6.32 11.43 5.60
CA ILE A 218 -6.98 10.17 5.94
C ILE A 218 -6.29 9.51 7.13
N VAL A 219 -4.95 9.45 7.12
CA VAL A 219 -4.16 8.87 8.22
C VAL A 219 -4.40 9.66 9.52
N LYS A 220 -4.33 10.99 9.50
CA LYS A 220 -4.58 11.83 10.67
C LYS A 220 -6.01 11.71 11.19
N SER A 221 -7.00 11.64 10.30
CA SER A 221 -8.41 11.41 10.68
C SER A 221 -8.61 10.07 11.39
N TYR A 222 -7.76 9.08 11.09
CA TYR A 222 -7.74 7.76 11.72
C TYR A 222 -6.99 7.78 13.06
N GLU A 223 -5.84 8.47 13.14
CA GLU A 223 -5.06 8.61 14.37
C GLU A 223 -5.83 9.21 15.54
N MET A 224 -6.67 10.22 15.29
CA MET A 224 -7.49 10.87 16.33
C MET A 224 -8.41 9.90 17.08
N ARG A 225 -8.63 8.70 16.55
CA ARG A 225 -9.49 7.66 17.15
C ARG A 225 -8.71 6.62 17.96
N ARG A 226 -7.40 6.79 18.16
CA ARG A 226 -6.52 5.80 18.81
C ARG A 226 -5.80 6.33 20.04
N LEU A 227 -5.59 5.42 20.99
CA LEU A 227 -4.72 5.61 22.14
C LEU A 227 -3.23 5.60 21.77
N PHE A 228 -2.84 4.79 20.78
CA PHE A 228 -1.45 4.67 20.30
C PHE A 228 -1.42 4.79 18.77
N PRO A 229 -1.28 6.02 18.23
CA PRO A 229 -1.16 6.23 16.79
C PRO A 229 0.19 5.73 16.26
N PRO A 230 0.25 5.20 15.02
CA PRO A 230 1.50 4.87 14.36
C PRO A 230 2.34 6.12 14.10
N THR A 231 3.67 5.97 14.00
CA THR A 231 4.53 7.07 13.55
C THR A 231 4.39 7.28 12.05
N VAL A 232 4.14 8.52 11.62
CA VAL A 232 3.94 8.87 10.21
C VAL A 232 5.13 9.65 9.68
N LEU A 233 5.69 9.14 8.60
CA LEU A 233 6.74 9.79 7.82
C LEU A 233 6.15 10.20 6.47
N ALA A 234 6.49 11.38 5.96
CA ALA A 234 5.99 11.84 4.66
C ALA A 234 7.08 12.50 3.80
N LEU A 235 6.99 12.32 2.49
CA LEU A 235 7.76 13.09 1.51
C LEU A 235 7.03 14.40 1.19
N ALA A 236 7.77 15.50 1.13
CA ALA A 236 7.25 16.80 0.70
C ALA A 236 8.01 17.30 -0.52
N TYR A 237 7.30 17.66 -1.59
CA TYR A 237 7.87 18.08 -2.87
C TYR A 237 8.05 19.59 -2.99
N SER A 238 7.22 20.37 -2.30
CA SER A 238 7.31 21.84 -2.28
C SER A 238 7.31 22.40 -0.87
N LYS A 239 7.71 23.67 -0.73
CA LYS A 239 7.58 24.44 0.53
C LYS A 239 6.12 24.50 1.01
N ARG A 240 5.15 24.50 0.09
CA ARG A 240 3.72 24.51 0.42
C ARG A 240 3.31 23.16 1.01
N GLY A 241 3.66 22.06 0.35
CA GLY A 241 3.40 20.71 0.86
C GLY A 241 4.03 20.46 2.21
N TYR A 242 5.29 20.88 2.38
CA TYR A 242 5.98 20.82 3.67
C TYR A 242 5.19 21.53 4.76
N ARG A 243 4.78 22.79 4.52
CA ARG A 243 4.00 23.57 5.49
C ARG A 243 2.68 22.90 5.88
N ILE A 244 1.96 22.34 4.91
CA ILE A 244 0.68 21.66 5.18
C ILE A 244 0.92 20.41 6.02
N LEU A 245 1.90 19.59 5.63
CA LEU A 245 2.22 18.35 6.34
C LEU A 245 2.75 18.62 7.75
N SER A 246 3.57 19.67 7.94
CA SER A 246 4.16 20.00 9.24
C SER A 246 3.20 20.79 10.12
N GLU A 247 2.78 21.98 9.69
CA GLU A 247 2.06 22.94 10.54
C GLU A 247 0.58 22.60 10.67
N LEU A 248 -0.07 22.13 9.60
CA LEU A 248 -1.52 21.85 9.62
C LEU A 248 -1.85 20.42 10.03
N LEU A 249 -1.02 19.45 9.62
CA LEU A 249 -1.28 18.03 9.86
C LEU A 249 -0.38 17.44 10.95
N SER A 250 0.67 18.15 11.40
CA SER A 250 1.57 17.67 12.47
C SER A 250 2.08 16.25 12.22
N ILE A 251 2.60 16.00 11.01
CA ILE A 251 3.25 14.73 10.66
C ILE A 251 4.59 14.63 11.40
N ASP A 252 4.92 13.43 11.92
CA ASP A 252 6.03 13.24 12.84
C ASP A 252 7.40 13.50 12.20
N VAL A 253 7.58 13.02 10.97
CA VAL A 253 8.82 13.21 10.20
C VAL A 253 8.50 13.57 8.76
N ILE A 254 9.09 14.66 8.27
CA ILE A 254 8.90 15.10 6.89
C ILE A 254 10.26 15.19 6.22
N VAL A 255 10.37 14.58 5.05
CA VAL A 255 11.59 14.61 4.22
C VAL A 255 11.32 15.49 3.00
N PRO A 256 11.89 16.71 2.95
CA PRO A 256 11.77 17.60 1.80
C PRO A 256 12.58 17.06 0.61
N SER A 257 11.99 17.03 -0.58
CA SER A 257 12.71 16.72 -1.83
C SER A 257 13.78 17.77 -2.14
N SER A 258 13.58 19.03 -1.71
CA SER A 258 14.55 20.11 -1.87
C SER A 258 15.89 19.85 -1.17
N ASN A 259 15.94 18.90 -0.23
CA ASN A 259 17.20 18.49 0.39
C ASN A 259 18.16 17.89 -0.65
N ILE A 260 17.65 17.26 -1.70
CA ILE A 260 18.48 16.76 -2.81
C ILE A 260 19.13 17.93 -3.55
N SER A 261 18.38 18.98 -3.87
CA SER A 261 18.93 20.18 -4.52
C SER A 261 19.97 20.88 -3.66
N LYS A 262 19.70 21.00 -2.35
CA LYS A 262 20.65 21.56 -1.39
C LYS A 262 21.92 20.70 -1.30
N LEU A 263 21.76 19.38 -1.29
CA LEU A 263 22.87 18.45 -1.32
C LEU A 263 23.71 18.63 -2.59
N PHE A 264 23.10 18.74 -3.77
CA PHE A 264 23.83 19.01 -5.01
C PHE A 264 24.61 20.33 -4.94
N LEU A 265 24.03 21.40 -4.39
CA LEU A 265 24.72 22.67 -4.22
C LEU A 265 25.90 22.55 -3.23
N GLU A 266 25.68 21.92 -2.08
CA GLU A 266 26.77 21.64 -1.12
C GLU A 266 27.85 20.77 -1.75
N SER A 267 27.50 19.85 -2.65
CA SER A 267 28.45 18.99 -3.38
C SER A 267 29.30 19.74 -4.40
N PHE A 268 28.80 20.86 -4.95
CA PHE A 268 29.60 21.74 -5.81
C PHE A 268 30.65 22.50 -5.01
N GLU A 269 30.31 22.94 -3.80
CA GLU A 269 31.24 23.64 -2.90
C GLU A 269 32.22 22.68 -2.23
N ASP A 270 31.72 21.54 -1.75
CA ASP A 270 32.47 20.47 -1.11
C ASP A 270 31.97 19.09 -1.58
N PRO A 271 32.66 18.44 -2.52
CA PRO A 271 32.32 17.11 -3.01
C PRO A 271 32.26 16.04 -1.92
N ILE A 272 32.95 16.24 -0.78
CA ILE A 272 32.96 15.27 0.33
C ILE A 272 31.59 15.18 1.01
N SER A 273 30.86 16.29 1.07
CA SER A 273 29.51 16.33 1.64
C SER A 273 28.53 15.40 0.90
N ALA A 274 28.67 15.30 -0.44
CA ALA A 274 27.90 14.36 -1.26
C ALA A 274 28.25 12.90 -0.96
N VAL A 275 29.54 12.59 -0.98
CA VAL A 275 30.07 11.24 -0.75
C VAL A 275 29.68 10.77 0.64
N PHE A 276 29.78 11.65 1.62
CA PHE A 276 29.41 11.37 3.00
C PHE A 276 27.92 11.03 3.16
N LEU A 277 27.02 11.79 2.53
CA LEU A 277 25.58 11.50 2.61
C LEU A 277 25.19 10.25 1.81
N SER A 278 25.88 9.96 0.71
CA SER A 278 25.73 8.70 -0.01
C SER A 278 26.17 7.52 0.85
N ALA A 279 27.32 7.64 1.50
CA ALA A 279 27.88 6.64 2.40
C ALA A 279 26.92 6.38 3.59
N LEU A 280 26.36 7.43 4.19
CA LEU A 280 25.29 7.32 5.20
C LEU A 280 24.04 6.59 4.68
N SER A 281 23.62 6.85 3.44
CA SER A 281 22.47 6.19 2.80
C SER A 281 22.70 4.70 2.53
N GLU A 282 23.96 4.30 2.30
CA GLU A 282 24.39 2.91 2.15
C GLU A 282 24.57 2.19 3.50
N GLY A 283 24.39 2.91 4.62
CA GLY A 283 24.57 2.36 5.97
C GLY A 283 26.04 2.18 6.35
N LYS A 284 26.96 2.84 5.64
CA LYS A 284 28.40 2.79 5.86
C LYS A 284 28.97 4.20 5.80
N PRO A 285 29.16 4.91 6.93
CA PRO A 285 28.98 4.49 8.32
C PRO A 285 27.53 4.63 8.82
N ASN A 286 27.19 3.97 9.94
CA ASN A 286 25.88 4.10 10.57
C ASN A 286 25.84 5.30 11.54
N LEU A 287 24.81 6.13 11.40
CA LEU A 287 24.52 7.19 12.33
C LEU A 287 23.72 6.66 13.53
N ILE A 288 24.24 6.80 14.75
CA ILE A 288 23.56 6.30 15.96
C ILE A 288 23.26 7.47 16.90
N GLU A 289 21.98 7.64 17.25
CA GLU A 289 21.57 8.56 18.32
C GLU A 289 21.78 7.90 19.68
N ILE A 290 22.62 8.49 20.53
CA ILE A 290 22.87 8.02 21.90
C ILE A 290 22.25 9.03 22.88
N LYS A 291 21.17 8.63 23.55
CA LYS A 291 20.58 9.43 24.64
C LYS A 291 21.43 9.29 25.90
N LEU A 292 22.07 10.38 26.31
CA LEU A 292 22.86 10.46 27.55
C LEU A 292 21.93 10.38 28.77
N LYS A 293 21.77 9.20 29.36
CA LYS A 293 20.92 8.98 30.55
C LYS A 293 21.56 9.50 31.85
N ARG A 294 22.88 9.43 31.95
CA ARG A 294 23.73 10.06 32.97
C ARG A 294 25.05 10.41 32.29
N GLY A 295 25.31 11.70 32.14
CA GLY A 295 26.45 12.23 31.39
C GLY A 295 26.98 13.50 32.06
N PRO A 296 28.01 14.14 31.52
CA PRO A 296 28.70 15.24 32.17
C PRO A 296 27.86 16.52 32.10
N PHE A 297 26.85 16.62 32.97
CA PHE A 297 26.06 17.83 33.11
C PHE A 297 26.98 18.98 33.57
N GLY A 298 27.01 20.06 32.80
CA GLY A 298 27.86 21.23 33.05
C GLY A 298 29.23 21.23 32.37
N MET A 299 29.58 20.20 31.60
CA MET A 299 30.78 20.26 30.74
C MET A 299 30.49 20.94 29.41
N THR A 300 31.45 21.69 28.90
CA THR A 300 31.38 22.29 27.56
C THR A 300 31.61 21.24 26.48
N PHE A 301 31.14 21.49 25.26
CA PHE A 301 31.37 20.60 24.12
C PHE A 301 32.87 20.34 23.89
N ALA A 302 33.73 21.34 24.13
CA ALA A 302 35.19 21.16 24.05
C ALA A 302 35.73 20.16 25.09
N GLN A 303 35.18 20.17 26.31
CA GLN A 303 35.54 19.21 27.35
C GLN A 303 35.02 17.79 27.06
N ILE A 304 33.89 17.68 26.37
CA ILE A 304 33.34 16.40 25.89
C ILE A 304 34.13 15.91 24.66
N GLY A 305 34.49 16.79 23.73
CA GLY A 305 35.22 16.48 22.49
C GLY A 305 36.64 15.95 22.71
N ASN A 306 37.28 16.24 23.85
CA ASN A 306 38.53 15.57 24.20
C ASN A 306 38.37 14.07 24.54
N LYS A 307 37.14 13.61 24.76
CA LYS A 307 36.79 12.18 24.92
C LYS A 307 36.20 11.55 23.66
N PHE A 308 35.85 12.35 22.66
CA PHE A 308 35.16 11.92 21.43
C PHE A 308 35.62 12.76 20.24
N ILE A 309 36.30 12.15 19.27
CA ILE A 309 37.02 12.88 18.21
C ILE A 309 35.99 13.51 17.24
N PRO A 310 35.95 14.84 17.08
CA PRO A 310 35.10 15.48 16.09
C PRO A 310 35.76 15.43 14.71
N ILE A 311 34.98 15.09 13.68
CA ILE A 311 35.41 15.24 12.27
C ILE A 311 35.47 16.74 11.96
N GLY A 312 36.64 17.23 11.52
CA GLY A 312 36.80 18.57 10.96
C GLY A 312 37.78 19.55 11.61
N ARG A 313 38.82 19.10 12.34
CA ARG A 313 39.95 19.97 12.74
C ARG A 313 41.32 19.29 12.61
N LYS A 314 42.17 19.83 11.73
CA LYS A 314 43.63 19.86 11.90
C LYS A 314 43.92 21.19 12.62
N VAL A 315 44.14 21.33 13.93
CA VAL A 315 45.24 20.89 14.82
C VAL A 315 45.07 21.80 16.07
N PRO A 316 45.41 21.39 17.30
CA PRO A 316 46.54 22.06 17.94
C PRO A 316 47.43 20.98 18.53
N ILE A 317 48.48 20.63 17.81
CA ILE A 317 49.40 19.59 18.23
C ILE A 317 50.65 20.30 18.76
N ASN A 318 51.16 19.83 19.90
CA ASN A 318 52.61 19.79 20.07
C ASN A 318 53.09 18.42 19.54
N VAL A 319 53.71 18.45 18.34
CA VAL A 319 53.68 17.43 17.27
C VAL A 319 54.55 16.19 17.51
N ILE A 320 55.39 16.19 18.54
CA ILE A 320 56.48 15.21 18.65
C ILE A 320 56.04 13.95 19.42
N GLU A 321 55.06 14.04 20.33
CA GLU A 321 54.65 12.90 21.19
C GLU A 321 53.57 12.01 20.53
N LEU A 322 52.85 12.52 19.54
CA LEU A 322 51.73 11.83 18.90
C LEU A 322 52.18 10.82 17.83
N SER A 323 53.27 11.09 17.11
CA SER A 323 53.78 10.16 16.07
C SER A 323 54.39 8.89 16.67
N GLU A 324 55.04 8.99 17.84
CA GLU A 324 55.62 7.83 18.54
C GLU A 324 54.56 6.90 19.13
N ARG A 325 53.47 7.46 19.68
CA ARG A 325 52.36 6.68 20.26
C ARG A 325 51.44 6.05 19.23
N LEU A 326 51.30 6.65 18.05
CA LEU A 326 50.45 6.13 16.97
C LEU A 326 51.07 4.93 16.22
N SER A 327 52.36 4.65 16.42
CA SER A 327 53.02 3.46 15.83
C SER A 327 52.65 2.11 16.50
N LYS A 328 51.84 2.11 17.57
CA LYS A 328 51.65 0.91 18.42
C LYS A 328 50.21 0.49 18.75
N LEU A 329 49.15 1.12 18.24
CA LEU A 329 47.79 0.80 18.70
C LEU A 329 46.81 0.44 17.58
N ASN A 330 46.44 -0.85 17.61
CA ASN A 330 45.32 -1.49 16.94
C ASN A 330 43.98 -0.88 17.45
N LYS A 331 43.07 -0.56 16.53
CA LYS A 331 42.00 0.46 16.61
C LYS A 331 40.84 0.27 17.62
N ARG A 332 40.15 1.39 17.95
CA ARG A 332 38.69 1.55 18.27
C ARG A 332 38.37 3.04 18.60
N TYR A 333 37.66 3.79 17.75
CA TYR A 333 37.28 5.19 18.03
C TYR A 333 35.80 5.52 17.70
N VAL A 334 35.25 6.54 18.39
CA VAL A 334 33.90 7.11 18.17
C VAL A 334 34.07 8.51 17.61
N HIS A 335 33.48 8.77 16.45
CA HIS A 335 33.64 10.03 15.70
C HIS A 335 32.36 10.88 15.80
N ILE A 336 32.49 12.17 16.10
CA ILE A 336 31.36 13.10 16.26
C ILE A 336 31.34 14.10 15.10
N ILE A 337 30.15 14.38 14.56
CA ILE A 337 29.94 15.41 13.54
C ILE A 337 29.34 16.63 14.21
N ALA A 338 30.06 17.76 14.17
CA ALA A 338 29.59 19.06 14.62
C ALA A 338 29.89 20.11 13.53
N LYS A 339 28.84 20.78 13.05
CA LYS A 339 28.98 21.93 12.13
C LYS A 339 29.36 23.17 12.93
N ILE A 340 30.58 23.66 12.76
CA ILE A 340 31.03 24.95 13.30
C ILE A 340 31.00 25.98 12.16
N VAL A 341 30.17 27.01 12.29
CA VAL A 341 30.07 28.11 11.32
C VAL A 341 31.25 29.08 11.53
N ASN A 342 31.85 29.60 10.44
CA ASN A 342 33.03 30.49 10.35
C ASN A 342 34.44 29.86 10.34
N LEU A 343 34.70 28.88 9.48
CA LEU A 343 36.08 28.52 9.12
C LEU A 343 36.24 28.59 7.60
N ASN A 344 36.83 29.69 7.13
CA ASN A 344 37.41 29.76 5.79
C ASN A 344 38.70 28.93 5.80
N GLU A 345 38.90 28.15 4.75
CA GLU A 345 40.13 27.41 4.41
C GLU A 345 40.41 26.14 5.23
N VAL A 346 39.84 25.01 4.81
CA VAL A 346 40.44 23.69 5.08
C VAL A 346 40.21 22.78 3.87
N GLU A 347 41.30 22.20 3.33
CA GLU A 347 41.23 21.14 2.32
C GLU A 347 40.60 19.86 2.92
N PRO A 348 39.58 19.27 2.29
CA PRO A 348 38.82 18.19 2.89
C PRO A 348 39.51 16.84 2.63
N VAL A 349 39.66 16.02 3.68
CA VAL A 349 40.24 14.66 3.63
C VAL A 349 39.10 13.65 3.47
N ARG A 350 39.25 12.64 2.61
CA ARG A 350 38.16 11.70 2.29
C ARG A 350 37.86 10.81 3.51
N PRO A 351 36.59 10.52 3.84
CA PRO A 351 36.21 9.61 4.93
C PRO A 351 36.82 8.21 4.81
N SER A 352 37.07 7.75 3.57
CA SER A 352 37.79 6.51 3.26
C SER A 352 39.21 6.45 3.81
N ASP A 353 39.81 7.62 4.09
CA ASP A 353 41.21 7.73 4.47
C ASP A 353 41.42 7.60 5.99
N TYR A 354 40.33 7.54 6.80
CA TYR A 354 40.44 7.52 8.26
C TYR A 354 39.33 6.79 9.05
N ALA A 355 38.25 6.31 8.41
CA ALA A 355 37.17 5.58 9.11
C ALA A 355 37.12 4.10 8.69
N ASP A 356 37.12 3.19 9.66
CA ASP A 356 36.97 1.74 9.45
C ASP A 356 35.50 1.27 9.55
N GLU A 357 35.22 0.05 9.09
CA GLU A 357 33.87 -0.55 9.12
C GLU A 357 33.25 -0.66 10.53
N ASP A 358 34.07 -0.64 11.59
CA ASP A 358 33.64 -0.76 12.99
C ASP A 358 33.41 0.59 13.71
N ASP A 359 33.64 1.72 13.04
CA ASP A 359 33.57 3.05 13.65
C ASP A 359 32.12 3.57 13.80
N ILE A 360 31.80 4.18 14.94
CA ILE A 360 30.46 4.74 15.25
C ILE A 360 30.47 6.26 15.05
N LEU A 361 29.50 6.78 14.30
CA LEU A 361 29.34 8.20 14.02
C LEU A 361 28.10 8.82 14.68
N VAL A 362 28.32 9.91 15.41
CA VAL A 362 27.28 10.65 16.13
C VAL A 362 27.09 12.02 15.49
N ALA A 363 25.95 12.30 14.87
CA ALA A 363 25.58 13.67 14.49
C ALA A 363 24.72 14.31 15.56
N ILE A 364 25.06 15.54 15.93
CA ILE A 364 24.30 16.35 16.88
C ILE A 364 23.84 17.61 16.14
N GLU A 365 22.53 17.81 16.04
CA GLU A 365 21.93 19.03 15.49
C GLU A 365 21.72 20.05 16.62
N PHE A 366 22.16 21.30 16.42
CA PHE A 366 21.86 22.40 17.33
C PHE A 366 21.12 23.51 16.59
N THR A 367 19.94 23.87 17.09
CA THR A 367 19.26 25.13 16.83
C THR A 367 19.79 26.18 17.81
N SER A 368 20.38 27.25 17.28
CA SER A 368 20.75 28.41 18.08
C SER A 368 19.48 29.10 18.60
N PHE A 369 19.30 29.14 19.92
CA PHE A 369 18.41 30.10 20.56
C PHE A 369 19.27 31.15 21.29
N LYS A 370 19.29 32.34 20.68
CA LYS A 370 19.80 33.66 21.11
C LYS A 370 21.18 33.75 21.73
#